data_AF-A0A535INY1-F1
#
_entry.id   AF-A0A535INY1-F1
#
_cell.length_a   1.000
_cell.length_b   1.000
_cell.length_c   1.000
_cell.angle_alpha   90.00
_cell.angle_beta   90.00
_cell.angle_gamma   90.00
#
_symmetry.space_group_name_H-M   'P 1'
#
loop_
_entity.id
_entity.type
_entity.pdbx_description
1 polymer ?
#
loop_
_entity_poly.entity_id
_entity_poly.type
_entity_poly.pdbx_seq_one_letter_code
_entity_poly.pdbx_strand_id
1 'polypeptide(L)'
;APGLMDRVKLDLDITMPNQVWIRRTSTPKVNIELAGRLKVTQEPGQEMQFFGQVEPVPNRGTIELSGRQFRLTDGDINLAGPVDSTKLNVNASYQVPTQSGGDNEGVLIGVHATGRLDSLGLEFTSDPSLSQDDILS
;
A
#
# COMPACT_ATOMS: atom_id res chain seq x y z
N ALA A 1 -8.42 11.19 -29.69
CA ALA A 1 -7.05 11.65 -29.99
C ALA A 1 -6.13 11.16 -28.88
N PRO A 2 -4.86 10.83 -29.15
CA PRO A 2 -3.93 10.41 -28.10
C PRO A 2 -3.80 11.51 -27.04
N GLY A 3 -3.76 11.10 -25.77
CA GLY A 3 -3.53 12.01 -24.64
C GLY A 3 -2.11 12.57 -24.66
N LEU A 4 -1.86 13.63 -23.88
CA LEU A 4 -0.53 14.26 -23.78
C LEU A 4 0.55 13.24 -23.39
N MET A 5 0.23 12.37 -22.42
CA MET A 5 1.18 11.38 -21.90
C MET A 5 1.58 10.34 -22.94
N ASP A 6 0.75 10.07 -23.94
CA ASP A 6 1.07 9.11 -25.02
C ASP A 6 2.21 9.59 -25.92
N ARG A 7 2.67 10.84 -25.77
CA ARG A 7 3.68 11.47 -26.64
C ARG A 7 4.99 11.80 -25.93
N VAL A 8 5.06 11.56 -24.62
CA VAL A 8 6.20 11.96 -23.81
C VAL A 8 7.20 10.81 -23.73
N LYS A 9 8.49 11.16 -23.82
CA LYS A 9 9.60 10.28 -23.42
C LYS A 9 10.07 10.68 -22.02
N LEU A 10 10.18 9.71 -21.13
CA LEU A 10 10.65 9.90 -19.75
C LEU A 10 11.80 8.94 -19.45
N ASP A 11 12.80 9.44 -18.74
CA ASP A 11 13.85 8.64 -18.10
C ASP A 11 14.24 9.39 -16.82
N LEU A 12 13.71 8.92 -15.68
CA LEU A 12 13.83 9.58 -14.39
C LEU A 12 14.39 8.59 -13.37
N ASP A 13 15.45 8.97 -12.69
CA ASP A 13 15.96 8.27 -11.50
C ASP A 13 15.53 9.06 -10.25
N ILE A 14 14.65 8.45 -9.46
CA ILE A 14 14.02 9.06 -8.28
C ILE A 14 14.57 8.41 -7.03
N THR A 15 15.12 9.22 -6.12
CA THR A 15 15.49 8.80 -4.77
C THR A 15 14.52 9.42 -3.78
N MET A 16 13.90 8.58 -2.96
CA MET A 16 12.88 8.96 -1.98
C MET A 16 13.44 8.63 -0.59
N PRO A 17 14.19 9.53 0.05
CA PRO A 17 14.70 9.26 1.41
C PRO A 17 13.56 9.20 2.44
N ASN A 18 12.53 10.02 2.26
CA ASN A 18 11.26 10.10 2.96
C ASN A 18 10.44 11.25 2.32
N GLN A 19 9.29 11.60 2.89
CA GLN A 19 8.44 12.74 2.51
C GLN A 19 7.75 12.65 1.14
N VAL A 20 7.83 11.50 0.46
CA VAL A 20 7.08 11.27 -0.77
C VAL A 20 5.76 10.57 -0.45
N TRP A 21 4.66 11.25 -0.74
CA TRP A 21 3.31 10.77 -0.41
C TRP A 21 2.56 10.30 -1.64
N ILE A 22 2.08 9.07 -1.61
CA ILE A 22 1.16 8.52 -2.60
C ILE A 22 -0.26 8.63 -2.04
N ARG A 23 -1.13 9.28 -2.82
CA ARG A 23 -2.52 9.53 -2.43
C ARG A 23 -3.48 9.05 -3.51
N ARG A 24 -4.42 8.23 -3.09
CA ARG A 24 -5.53 7.76 -3.92
C ARG A 24 -6.83 7.98 -3.16
N THR A 25 -7.73 8.75 -3.75
CA THR A 25 -9.04 9.06 -3.17
C THR A 25 -10.14 8.08 -3.61
N SER A 26 -9.91 7.30 -4.66
CA SER A 26 -10.79 6.22 -5.12
C SER A 26 -10.55 4.93 -4.32
N THR A 27 -11.53 4.01 -4.31
CA THR A 27 -11.51 2.79 -3.48
C THR A 27 -10.53 1.73 -3.97
N PRO A 28 -9.67 1.14 -3.11
CA PRO A 28 -9.42 1.52 -1.71
C PRO A 28 -8.71 2.88 -1.60
N LYS A 29 -9.13 3.69 -0.62
CA LYS A 29 -8.46 4.97 -0.33
C LYS A 29 -7.09 4.69 0.26
N VAL A 30 -6.07 5.41 -0.22
CA VAL A 30 -4.68 5.25 0.20
C VAL A 30 -4.07 6.62 0.46
N ASN A 31 -3.33 6.75 1.55
CA ASN A 31 -2.49 7.91 1.83
C ASN A 31 -1.23 7.42 2.55
N ILE A 32 -0.17 7.15 1.80
CA ILE A 32 1.05 6.49 2.32
C ILE A 32 2.29 7.31 2.00
N GLU A 33 3.22 7.37 2.94
CA GLU A 33 4.57 7.86 2.69
C GLU A 33 5.47 6.69 2.30
N LEU A 34 6.23 6.86 1.23
CA LEU A 34 7.18 5.86 0.72
C LEU A 34 8.61 6.36 0.83
N ALA A 35 9.52 5.44 1.07
CA ALA A 35 10.96 5.62 0.93
C ALA A 35 11.53 4.58 -0.05
N GLY A 36 12.68 4.85 -0.66
CA GLY A 36 13.35 3.93 -1.57
C GLY A 36 13.86 4.58 -2.85
N ARG A 37 14.05 3.78 -3.90
CA ARG A 37 14.56 4.23 -5.20
C ARG A 37 13.71 3.66 -6.32
N LEU A 38 13.40 4.50 -7.29
CA LEU A 38 12.55 4.18 -8.42
C LEU A 38 13.13 4.80 -9.69
N LYS A 39 13.28 3.98 -10.72
CA LYS A 39 13.52 4.43 -12.09
C LYS A 39 12.19 4.38 -12.85
N VAL A 40 11.83 5.50 -13.47
CA VAL A 40 10.63 5.62 -14.31
C VAL A 40 11.06 5.87 -15.74
N THR A 41 10.63 5.00 -16.66
CA THR A 41 10.91 5.17 -18.09
C THR A 41 9.64 5.08 -18.90
N GLN A 42 9.55 5.89 -19.96
CA GLN A 42 8.45 5.81 -20.92
C GLN A 42 8.96 6.21 -22.30
N GLU A 43 8.60 5.44 -23.33
CA GLU A 43 8.73 5.86 -24.72
C GLU A 43 7.36 6.32 -25.26
N PRO A 44 7.31 7.22 -26.25
CA PRO A 44 6.05 7.64 -26.85
C PRO A 44 5.22 6.45 -27.35
N GLY A 45 3.94 6.41 -26.98
CA GLY A 45 3.00 5.34 -27.32
C GLY A 45 3.24 4.01 -26.60
N GLN A 46 4.19 3.95 -25.66
CA GLN A 46 4.43 2.77 -24.81
C GLN A 46 3.95 3.03 -23.39
N GLU A 47 3.63 1.96 -22.68
CA GLU A 47 3.26 2.01 -21.27
C GLU A 47 4.47 2.43 -20.40
N MET A 48 4.19 3.24 -19.37
CA MET A 48 5.20 3.65 -18.39
C MET A 48 5.71 2.44 -17.60
N GLN A 49 7.03 2.38 -17.45
CA GLN A 49 7.72 1.32 -16.73
C GLN A 49 8.34 1.87 -15.45
N PHE A 50 8.27 1.07 -14.40
CA PHE A 50 8.73 1.37 -13.06
C PHE A 50 9.68 0.27 -12.59
N PHE A 51 10.89 0.64 -12.17
CA PHE A 51 11.90 -0.29 -11.71
C PHE A 51 12.49 0.14 -10.37
N GLY A 52 12.57 -0.78 -9.42
CA GLY A 52 13.21 -0.53 -8.14
C GLY A 52 12.42 -1.06 -6.97
N GLN A 53 12.77 -0.58 -5.79
CA GLN A 53 12.22 -1.05 -4.53
C GLN A 53 11.87 0.15 -3.67
N VAL A 54 10.66 0.14 -3.13
CA VAL A 54 10.17 1.15 -2.20
C VAL A 54 9.50 0.48 -1.02
N GLU A 55 9.48 1.17 0.10
CA GLU A 55 8.98 0.67 1.36
C GLU A 55 8.08 1.75 1.98
N PRO A 56 6.95 1.37 2.60
CA PRO A 56 6.17 2.30 3.38
C PRO A 56 6.97 2.75 4.60
N VAL A 57 6.97 4.07 4.88
CA VAL A 57 7.57 4.57 6.11
C VAL A 57 6.70 4.09 7.30
N PRO A 58 7.28 3.37 8.29
CA PRO A 58 6.51 2.77 9.37
C PRO A 58 5.60 3.76 10.09
N ASN A 59 4.34 3.36 10.29
CA ASN A 59 3.31 4.18 10.93
C ASN A 59 2.98 5.50 10.21
N ARG A 60 3.49 5.73 9.00
CA ARG A 60 3.23 6.92 8.17
C ARG A 60 2.45 6.58 6.92
N GLY A 61 1.24 6.09 7.13
CA GLY A 61 0.32 5.88 6.04
C GLY A 61 -0.93 5.11 6.44
N THR A 62 -2.01 5.29 5.69
CA THR A 62 -3.26 4.58 5.90
C THR A 62 -3.82 4.02 4.60
N ILE A 63 -4.52 2.90 4.73
CA ILE A 63 -5.31 2.28 3.67
C ILE A 63 -6.71 1.95 4.20
N GLU A 64 -7.73 2.25 3.41
CA GLU A 64 -9.12 1.89 3.72
C GLU A 64 -9.46 0.55 3.06
N LEU A 65 -9.64 -0.48 3.89
CA LEU A 65 -10.02 -1.83 3.48
C LEU A 65 -11.28 -2.23 4.23
N SER A 66 -12.30 -2.70 3.50
CA SER A 66 -13.57 -3.17 4.08
C SER A 66 -14.19 -2.17 5.08
N GLY A 67 -14.10 -0.86 4.79
CA GLY A 67 -14.62 0.21 5.65
C GLY A 67 -13.78 0.53 6.90
N ARG A 68 -12.63 -0.12 7.09
CA ARG A 68 -11.69 0.10 8.21
C ARG A 68 -10.42 0.76 7.72
N GLN A 69 -9.86 1.66 8.53
CA GLN A 69 -8.63 2.37 8.19
C GLN A 69 -7.43 1.68 8.86
N PHE A 70 -6.71 0.88 8.10
CA PHE A 70 -5.48 0.25 8.54
C PHE A 70 -4.30 1.21 8.41
N ARG A 71 -3.37 1.15 9.36
CA ARG A 71 -2.09 1.88 9.32
C ARG A 71 -1.00 0.93 8.86
N LEU A 72 -0.21 1.33 7.86
CA LEU A 72 0.92 0.51 7.41
C LEU A 72 2.01 0.48 8.50
N THR A 73 2.46 -0.71 8.87
CA THR A 73 3.50 -0.92 9.88
C THR A 73 4.87 -1.09 9.23
N ASP A 74 4.92 -1.82 8.12
CA ASP A 74 6.14 -2.16 7.39
C ASP A 74 5.77 -2.81 6.05
N GLY A 75 6.75 -3.00 5.18
CA GLY A 75 6.57 -3.77 3.96
C GLY A 75 7.62 -3.52 2.91
N ASP A 76 7.49 -4.28 1.83
CA ASP A 76 8.30 -4.18 0.62
C ASP A 76 7.40 -4.06 -0.61
N ILE A 77 7.77 -3.17 -1.53
CA ILE A 77 7.10 -2.91 -2.79
C ILE A 77 8.15 -2.97 -3.90
N ASN A 78 8.08 -4.03 -4.70
CA ASN A 78 8.99 -4.26 -5.80
C ASN A 78 8.32 -3.88 -7.12
N LEU A 79 8.93 -2.93 -7.84
CA LEU A 79 8.50 -2.47 -9.15
C LEU A 79 9.46 -3.05 -10.21
N ALA A 80 8.89 -3.77 -11.18
CA ALA A 80 9.67 -4.52 -12.16
C ALA A 80 9.05 -4.49 -13.56
N GLY A 81 8.60 -3.32 -14.01
CA GLY A 81 7.97 -3.13 -15.31
C GLY A 81 6.73 -2.24 -15.22
N PRO A 82 5.63 -2.56 -15.93
CA PRO A 82 4.39 -1.81 -15.80
C PRO A 82 3.84 -1.85 -14.38
N VAL A 83 2.97 -0.89 -14.03
CA VAL A 83 2.45 -0.76 -12.66
C VAL A 83 1.74 -2.03 -12.17
N ASP A 84 1.05 -2.75 -13.06
CA ASP A 84 0.35 -4.01 -12.77
C ASP A 84 1.28 -5.17 -12.36
N SER A 85 2.58 -5.03 -12.66
CA SER A 85 3.63 -6.01 -12.38
C SER A 85 4.26 -5.77 -11.01
N THR A 86 3.85 -4.70 -10.33
CA THR A 86 4.25 -4.38 -8.96
C THR A 86 3.86 -5.52 -8.03
N LYS A 87 4.83 -5.98 -7.24
CA LYS A 87 4.65 -6.98 -6.19
C LYS A 87 4.68 -6.31 -4.82
N LEU A 88 3.72 -6.65 -3.99
CA LEU A 88 3.61 -6.19 -2.62
C LEU A 88 3.91 -7.33 -1.65
N ASN A 89 4.51 -6.96 -0.53
CA ASN A 89 4.59 -7.73 0.69
C ASN A 89 4.51 -6.73 1.86
N VAL A 90 3.30 -6.40 2.31
CA VAL A 90 3.06 -5.26 3.20
C VAL A 90 2.20 -5.67 4.39
N ASN A 91 2.56 -5.16 5.57
CA ASN A 91 1.81 -5.32 6.80
C ASN A 91 1.11 -4.01 7.19
N ALA A 92 -0.12 -4.15 7.67
CA ALA A 92 -0.87 -3.04 8.23
C ALA A 92 -1.71 -3.50 9.42
N SER A 93 -2.08 -2.57 10.29
CA SER A 93 -2.87 -2.87 11.48
C SER A 93 -3.97 -1.85 11.77
N TYR A 94 -5.03 -2.30 12.43
CA TYR A 94 -6.16 -1.50 12.85
C TYR A 94 -6.52 -1.86 14.30
N GLN A 95 -6.55 -0.84 15.16
CA GLN A 95 -6.97 -1.00 16.55
C GLN A 95 -8.49 -0.79 16.64
N VAL A 96 -9.23 -1.80 17.10
CA VAL A 96 -10.66 -1.68 17.35
C VAL A 96 -10.90 -0.74 18.54
N PRO A 97 -11.68 0.35 18.39
CA PRO A 97 -12.00 1.24 19.49
C PRO A 97 -12.84 0.52 20.56
N THR A 98 -12.45 0.60 21.84
CA THR A 98 -13.27 0.10 22.95
C THR A 98 -14.31 1.15 23.35
N GLN A 99 -15.59 0.77 23.34
CA GLN A 99 -16.69 1.59 23.86
C GLN A 99 -16.70 1.51 25.40
N SER A 100 -15.75 2.15 26.07
CA SER A 100 -15.77 2.60 27.49
C SER A 100 -14.35 2.59 28.04
N GLY A 101 -13.94 3.67 28.71
CA GLY A 101 -12.62 3.87 29.29
C GLY A 101 -12.32 2.99 30.51
N GLY A 102 -12.44 1.67 30.36
CA GLY A 102 -11.87 0.67 31.27
C GLY A 102 -10.65 0.00 30.61
N ASP A 103 -9.81 -0.63 31.44
CA ASP A 103 -8.51 -1.25 31.11
C ASP A 103 -8.54 -2.42 30.09
N ASN A 104 -9.59 -2.52 29.28
CA ASN A 104 -9.63 -3.47 28.17
C ASN A 104 -8.75 -2.94 27.03
N GLU A 105 -7.57 -3.55 26.87
CA GLU A 105 -6.78 -3.45 25.64
C GLU A 105 -7.68 -3.87 24.48
N GLY A 106 -7.96 -2.95 23.56
CA GLY A 106 -8.81 -3.25 22.41
C GLY A 106 -8.19 -4.33 21.52
N VAL A 107 -8.97 -4.89 20.60
CA VAL A 107 -8.45 -5.88 19.65
C VAL A 107 -7.60 -5.21 18.57
N LEU A 108 -6.38 -5.69 18.37
CA LEU A 108 -5.53 -5.32 17.24
C LEU A 108 -5.79 -6.27 16.07
N ILE A 109 -6.23 -5.75 14.94
CA ILE A 109 -6.40 -6.52 13.71
C ILE A 109 -5.21 -6.26 12.80
N GLY A 110 -4.48 -7.31 12.44
CA GLY A 110 -3.42 -7.27 11.43
C GLY A 110 -3.93 -7.70 10.07
N VAL A 111 -3.36 -7.12 9.01
CA VAL A 111 -3.52 -7.58 7.63
C VAL A 111 -2.15 -7.68 6.97
N HIS A 112 -1.88 -8.82 6.36
CA HIS A 112 -0.70 -9.07 5.55
C HIS A 112 -1.14 -9.22 4.10
N ALA A 113 -0.65 -8.32 3.24
CA ALA A 113 -0.97 -8.29 1.82
C ALA A 113 0.25 -8.75 1.01
N THR A 114 0.08 -9.80 0.21
CA THR A 114 1.16 -10.35 -0.63
C THR A 114 0.70 -10.61 -2.07
N GLY A 115 1.60 -10.48 -3.04
CA GLY A 115 1.34 -10.80 -4.45
C GLY A 115 1.38 -9.58 -5.37
N ARG A 116 0.76 -9.68 -6.55
CA ARG A 116 0.68 -8.57 -7.51
C ARG A 116 -0.53 -7.67 -7.21
N LEU A 117 -0.48 -6.41 -7.63
CA LEU A 117 -1.58 -5.46 -7.42
C LEU A 117 -2.96 -5.94 -7.94
N ASP A 118 -2.98 -6.75 -8.99
CA ASP A 118 -4.19 -7.31 -9.60
C ASP A 118 -4.68 -8.61 -8.94
N SER A 119 -3.86 -9.22 -8.08
CA SER A 119 -4.06 -10.57 -7.53
C SER A 119 -3.49 -10.68 -6.11
N LEU A 120 -3.76 -9.69 -5.26
CA LEU A 120 -3.30 -9.67 -3.88
C LEU A 120 -3.99 -10.77 -3.05
N GLY A 121 -3.18 -11.58 -2.38
CA GLY A 121 -3.61 -12.40 -1.25
C GLY A 121 -3.62 -11.55 0.02
N LEU A 122 -4.70 -11.67 0.79
CA LEU A 122 -4.87 -10.97 2.07
C LEU A 122 -5.02 -12.01 3.19
N GLU A 123 -4.15 -11.93 4.19
CA GLU A 123 -4.21 -12.73 5.40
C GLU A 123 -4.51 -11.82 6.60
N PHE A 124 -5.52 -12.17 7.39
CA PHE A 124 -5.93 -11.37 8.54
C PHE A 124 -5.58 -12.08 9.85
N THR A 125 -5.09 -11.31 10.81
CA THR A 125 -4.74 -11.77 12.17
C THR A 125 -5.43 -10.89 13.21
N SER A 126 -5.54 -11.38 14.44
CA SER A 126 -6.07 -10.61 15.56
C SER A 126 -5.33 -10.92 16.85
N ASP A 127 -5.20 -9.89 17.70
CA ASP A 127 -4.68 -9.99 19.06
C ASP A 127 -5.63 -9.24 20.02
N PRO A 128 -6.31 -9.94 20.96
CA PRO A 128 -6.30 -11.39 21.16
C PRO A 128 -6.89 -12.17 19.98
N SER A 129 -6.51 -13.44 19.83
CA SER A 129 -6.94 -14.30 18.71
C SER A 129 -8.47 -14.48 18.66
N LEU A 130 -9.06 -14.06 17.55
CA LEU A 130 -10.47 -14.22 17.18
C LEU A 130 -10.64 -15.23 16.03
N SER A 131 -11.88 -15.67 15.78
CA SER A 131 -12.22 -16.44 14.57
C SER A 131 -12.21 -15.54 13.32
N GLN A 132 -12.03 -16.12 12.12
CA GLN A 132 -11.99 -15.34 10.87
C GLN A 132 -13.31 -14.60 10.61
N ASP A 133 -14.45 -15.19 10.96
CA ASP A 133 -15.77 -14.58 10.85
C ASP A 133 -15.90 -13.35 11.78
N ASP A 134 -15.32 -13.42 12.98
CA ASP A 134 -15.32 -12.31 13.94
C ASP A 134 -14.36 -11.17 13.52
N ILE A 135 -13.28 -11.48 12.81
CA ILE A 135 -12.34 -10.45 12.31
C ILE A 135 -12.98 -9.62 11.18
N LEU A 136 -13.76 -10.27 10.32
CA LEU A 136 -14.35 -9.69 9.11
C LEU A 136 -15.72 -9.04 9.33
N SER A 137 -16.43 -9.41 10.40
CA SER A 137 -17.69 -8.77 10.86
C SER A 137 -17.43 -7.39 11.44
#